data_AF-A0A9N9YKY4-F1
#
_entry.id   AF-A0A9N9YKY4-F1
#
_cell.length_a   1.000
_cell.length_b   1.000
_cell.length_c   1.000
_cell.angle_alpha   90.00
_cell.angle_beta   90.00
_cell.angle_gamma   90.00
#
_symmetry.space_group_name_H-M   'P 1'
#
loop_
_entity.id
_entity.type
_entity.pdbx_description
1 polymer ?
#
loop_
_entity_poly.entity_id
_entity_poly.type
_entity_poly.pdbx_seq_one_letter_code
_entity_poly.pdbx_strand_id
1 'polypeptide(L)'
;MAAGDSPIHCSIMDMWPYEAQSLCKKTVPIYVMPDKKRWLDPYRTNIEFERSIATTIYPECVNWDADIAELAETLVSMHEMISSQVPIVSARAVKNPDFYYRDIVYGHPEVFIVQPIFRAMLIILPSDNFNVTSMGGEELGSTSVYLVLTNCTLGLSAPITFEPILDKVERTFSDSVVQVTLKDAIIFAKDLDHRENAIYGPLPNPAKMDQELYETYVDQDGSLVREMAKRMGDIDDLSCLKGPSSGWVTRPSKYTRKEAEAAIDREANQDRLELAIRQRWIKEYVTREEQD
;
A
#
# COMPACT_ATOMS: atom_id res chain seq x y z
N MET A 1 -13.11 2.15 -14.27
CA MET A 1 -11.86 2.85 -13.86
C MET A 1 -11.23 2.08 -12.73
N ALA A 2 -10.18 1.31 -12.99
CA ALA A 2 -9.40 0.73 -11.91
C ALA A 2 -8.79 1.86 -11.08
N ALA A 3 -9.14 1.92 -9.79
CA ALA A 3 -8.41 2.70 -8.81
C ALA A 3 -7.04 2.03 -8.62
N GLY A 4 -6.14 2.29 -9.56
CA GLY A 4 -4.72 2.06 -9.34
C GLY A 4 -4.27 3.11 -8.33
N ASP A 5 -3.79 2.65 -7.18
CA ASP A 5 -3.17 3.53 -6.19
C ASP A 5 -2.11 4.36 -6.91
N SER A 6 -2.35 5.67 -6.95
CA SER A 6 -1.39 6.59 -7.52
C SER A 6 -0.14 6.58 -6.60
N PRO A 7 1.08 6.57 -7.16
CA PRO A 7 2.28 6.72 -6.36
C PRO A 7 2.13 7.97 -5.47
N ILE A 8 2.49 7.86 -4.18
CA ILE A 8 2.45 9.01 -3.27
C ILE A 8 3.47 10.03 -3.78
N HIS A 9 2.98 11.06 -4.45
CA HIS A 9 3.77 12.20 -4.89
C HIS A 9 4.04 13.07 -3.67
N CYS A 10 5.31 13.43 -3.45
CA CYS A 10 5.75 14.15 -2.24
C CYS A 10 5.34 15.64 -2.19
N SER A 11 4.07 16.00 -2.43
CA SER A 11 3.50 17.18 -1.79
C SER A 11 3.07 16.78 -0.37
N ILE A 12 4.04 16.73 0.55
CA ILE A 12 3.83 16.27 1.94
C ILE A 12 2.74 17.10 2.64
N MET A 13 2.52 18.34 2.21
CA MET A 13 1.49 19.23 2.76
C MET A 13 0.05 18.89 2.33
N ASP A 14 -0.10 18.15 1.23
CA ASP A 14 -1.41 17.87 0.61
C ASP A 14 -1.82 16.41 0.75
N MET A 15 -1.28 15.64 1.71
CA MET A 15 -1.59 14.22 1.88
C MET A 15 -3.11 13.99 2.00
N TRP A 16 -3.67 13.21 1.08
CA TRP A 16 -5.09 12.90 1.06
C TRP A 16 -5.40 11.80 2.09
N PRO A 17 -6.64 11.73 2.62
CA PRO A 17 -6.99 10.69 3.59
C PRO A 17 -6.79 9.26 3.10
N TYR A 18 -7.03 8.98 1.80
CA TYR A 18 -6.78 7.64 1.25
C TYR A 18 -5.29 7.30 1.24
N GLU A 19 -4.41 8.27 1.01
CA GLU A 19 -2.95 8.07 1.03
C GLU A 19 -2.50 7.78 2.47
N ALA A 20 -2.98 8.59 3.43
CA ALA A 20 -2.71 8.38 4.84
C ALA A 20 -3.19 6.99 5.31
N GLN A 21 -4.39 6.58 4.91
CA GLN A 21 -4.92 5.26 5.23
C GLN A 21 -4.13 4.13 4.57
N SER A 22 -3.71 4.32 3.31
CA SER A 22 -2.86 3.37 2.60
C SER A 22 -1.54 3.13 3.33
N LEU A 23 -0.89 4.20 3.83
CA LEU A 23 0.33 4.09 4.65
C LEU A 23 0.13 3.28 5.94
N CYS A 24 -1.03 3.42 6.59
CA CYS A 24 -1.33 2.68 7.82
C CYS A 24 -1.41 1.16 7.60
N LYS A 25 -1.70 0.72 6.38
CA LYS A 25 -1.80 -0.70 6.01
C LYS A 25 -0.44 -1.34 5.70
N LYS A 26 0.69 -0.64 5.93
CA LYS A 26 2.02 -1.06 5.45
C LYS A 26 3.04 -1.16 6.58
N THR A 27 3.93 -2.15 6.50
CA THR A 27 4.96 -2.41 7.52
C THR A 27 6.21 -1.56 7.29
N VAL A 28 6.70 -1.41 6.05
CA VAL A 28 7.93 -0.65 5.75
C VAL A 28 7.81 0.16 4.45
N PRO A 29 8.31 1.40 4.38
CA PRO A 29 8.45 2.15 3.15
C PRO A 29 9.68 1.72 2.34
N ILE A 30 9.54 1.65 1.01
CA ILE A 30 10.64 1.52 0.04
C ILE A 30 10.71 2.83 -0.75
N TYR A 31 11.79 3.58 -0.58
CA TYR A 31 12.07 4.78 -1.34
C TYR A 31 12.76 4.41 -2.65
N VAL A 32 12.18 4.87 -3.77
CA VAL A 32 12.64 4.53 -5.12
C VAL A 32 12.86 5.81 -5.92
N MET A 33 13.94 5.83 -6.70
CA MET A 33 14.27 6.95 -7.57
C MET A 33 13.15 7.19 -8.61
N PRO A 34 12.70 8.45 -8.81
CA PRO A 34 11.48 8.77 -9.57
C PRO A 34 11.56 8.48 -11.08
N ASP A 35 12.75 8.31 -11.66
CA ASP A 35 12.92 7.87 -13.05
C ASP A 35 12.45 6.41 -13.27
N LYS A 36 12.11 5.69 -12.19
CA LYS A 36 11.58 4.32 -12.19
C LYS A 36 10.12 4.23 -11.70
N LYS A 37 9.33 5.30 -11.84
CA LYS A 37 7.90 5.46 -11.42
C LYS A 37 6.87 4.37 -11.80
N ARG A 38 7.25 3.32 -12.52
CA ARG A 38 6.30 2.34 -13.11
C ARG A 38 6.45 0.89 -12.64
N TRP A 39 7.42 0.56 -11.78
CA TRP A 39 8.01 -0.78 -11.86
C TRP A 39 8.09 -1.58 -10.55
N LEU A 40 7.68 -1.01 -9.41
CA LEU A 40 7.66 -1.70 -8.12
C LEU A 40 6.26 -1.54 -7.49
N ASP A 41 5.32 -2.32 -8.00
CA ASP A 41 4.06 -2.60 -7.29
C ASP A 41 4.27 -3.96 -6.61
N PRO A 42 4.85 -4.01 -5.39
CA PRO A 42 5.18 -5.26 -4.74
C PRO A 42 3.92 -6.09 -4.63
N TYR A 43 3.84 -7.20 -5.39
CA TYR A 43 2.74 -8.15 -5.47
C TYR A 43 1.54 -7.76 -4.59
N ARG A 44 0.57 -7.05 -5.19
CA ARG A 44 -0.81 -6.98 -4.68
C ARG A 44 -1.37 -8.39 -4.71
N THR A 45 -0.95 -9.19 -3.76
CA THR A 45 -1.76 -10.29 -3.34
C THR A 45 -2.96 -9.62 -2.66
N ASN A 46 -4.18 -9.95 -3.10
CA ASN A 46 -5.40 -9.70 -2.33
C ASN A 46 -5.35 -10.50 -1.01
N ILE A 47 -4.25 -10.37 -0.25
CA ILE A 47 -4.20 -10.80 1.13
C ILE A 47 -5.05 -9.78 1.85
N GLU A 48 -6.25 -10.25 2.22
CA GLU A 48 -7.10 -9.76 3.29
C GLU A 48 -6.71 -8.33 3.76
N PHE A 49 -7.42 -7.33 3.23
CA PHE A 49 -7.40 -5.91 3.66
C PHE A 49 -6.29 -5.00 3.11
N GLU A 50 -5.74 -5.30 1.92
CA GLU A 50 -4.70 -4.50 1.24
C GLU A 50 -3.42 -4.31 2.06
N ARG A 51 -3.22 -5.15 3.08
CA ARG A 51 -2.02 -5.19 3.89
C ARG A 51 -0.87 -5.67 3.04
N SER A 52 0.17 -4.85 2.95
CA SER A 52 1.42 -5.22 2.28
C SER A 52 2.56 -4.96 3.24
N ILE A 53 3.56 -5.83 3.20
CA ILE A 53 4.80 -5.61 3.94
C ILE A 53 5.46 -4.30 3.52
N ALA A 54 5.40 -3.97 2.22
CA ALA A 54 6.06 -2.79 1.70
C ALA A 54 5.13 -1.86 0.90
N THR A 55 5.46 -0.58 0.90
CA THR A 55 4.88 0.42 -0.01
C THR A 55 5.98 1.24 -0.66
N THR A 56 5.78 1.68 -1.89
CA THR A 56 6.78 2.45 -2.61
C THR A 56 6.49 3.95 -2.53
N ILE A 57 7.52 4.73 -2.20
CA ILE A 57 7.48 6.20 -2.15
C ILE A 57 8.48 6.75 -3.16
N TYR A 58 8.04 7.72 -3.97
CA TYR A 58 8.84 8.33 -5.03
C TYR A 58 9.12 9.80 -4.71
N PRO A 59 10.19 10.10 -3.96
CA PRO A 59 10.52 11.47 -3.62
C PRO A 59 11.13 12.19 -4.83
N GLU A 60 10.46 13.27 -5.25
CA GLU A 60 10.89 14.09 -6.40
C GLU A 60 11.94 15.13 -6.03
N CYS A 61 12.05 15.49 -4.75
CA CYS A 61 12.87 16.61 -4.26
C CYS A 61 14.18 16.16 -3.59
N VAL A 62 14.64 14.93 -3.87
CA VAL A 62 15.82 14.34 -3.23
C VAL A 62 17.00 14.35 -4.20
N ASN A 63 18.18 14.73 -3.70
CA ASN A 63 19.42 14.56 -4.44
C ASN A 63 19.88 13.10 -4.37
N TRP A 64 19.55 12.32 -5.39
CA TRP A 64 19.89 10.91 -5.47
C TRP A 64 21.38 10.64 -5.72
N ASP A 65 22.12 11.66 -6.16
CA ASP A 65 23.56 11.59 -6.40
C ASP A 65 24.40 11.93 -5.13
N ALA A 66 23.74 12.20 -4.00
CA ALA A 66 24.39 12.47 -2.73
C ALA A 66 25.10 11.21 -2.17
N ASP A 67 26.02 11.42 -1.22
CA ASP A 67 26.55 10.30 -0.44
C ASP A 67 25.40 9.59 0.32
N ILE A 68 25.52 8.28 0.50
CA ILE A 68 24.43 7.49 1.09
C ILE A 68 24.06 7.94 2.50
N ALA A 69 25.01 8.46 3.29
CA ALA A 69 24.69 9.00 4.61
C ALA A 69 23.80 10.25 4.51
N GLU A 70 24.15 11.19 3.62
CA GLU A 70 23.37 12.41 3.36
C GLU A 70 21.99 12.09 2.77
N LEU A 71 21.93 11.14 1.83
CA LEU A 71 20.69 10.65 1.25
C LEU A 71 19.79 10.02 2.32
N ALA A 72 20.34 9.16 3.18
CA ALA A 72 19.62 8.52 4.26
C ALA A 72 19.06 9.55 5.26
N GLU A 73 19.86 10.51 5.70
CA GLU A 73 19.40 11.59 6.59
C GLU A 73 18.26 12.40 5.99
N THR A 74 18.37 12.75 4.70
CA THR A 74 17.32 13.48 3.97
C THR A 74 16.03 12.68 3.91
N LEU A 75 16.11 11.38 3.58
CA LEU A 75 14.94 10.51 3.49
C LEU A 75 14.31 10.23 4.86
N VAL A 76 15.11 10.11 5.92
CA VAL A 76 14.62 9.99 7.31
C VAL A 76 13.81 11.24 7.67
N SER A 77 14.34 12.44 7.43
CA SER A 77 13.63 13.69 7.70
C SER A 77 12.30 13.79 6.92
N MET A 78 12.31 13.46 5.63
CA MET A 78 11.09 13.40 4.83
C MET A 78 10.10 12.34 5.35
N HIS A 79 10.60 11.19 5.77
CA HIS A 79 9.79 10.10 6.30
C HIS A 79 9.11 10.49 7.63
N GLU A 80 9.83 11.17 8.51
CA GLU A 80 9.28 11.74 9.75
C GLU A 80 8.17 12.74 9.44
N MET A 81 8.37 13.63 8.46
CA MET A 81 7.34 14.55 8.03
C MET A 81 6.09 13.81 7.52
N ILE A 82 6.23 12.81 6.65
CA ILE A 82 5.12 11.97 6.16
C ILE A 82 4.38 11.32 7.35
N SER A 83 5.12 10.70 8.27
CA SER A 83 4.55 10.05 9.44
C SER A 83 3.81 11.02 10.38
N SER A 84 4.28 12.27 10.47
CA SER A 84 3.65 13.32 11.28
C SER A 84 2.35 13.88 10.69
N GLN A 85 2.13 13.73 9.38
CA GLN A 85 0.90 14.19 8.72
C GLN A 85 -0.29 13.25 8.97
N VAL A 86 -0.06 11.95 9.14
CA VAL A 86 -1.15 10.97 9.30
C VAL A 86 -2.11 11.33 10.45
N PRO A 87 -1.65 11.70 11.66
CA PRO A 87 -2.55 12.16 12.72
C PRO A 87 -3.35 13.43 12.37
N ILE A 88 -2.75 14.36 11.60
CA ILE A 88 -3.41 15.61 11.18
C ILE A 88 -4.52 15.28 10.18
N VAL A 89 -4.22 14.44 9.20
CA VAL A 89 -5.17 13.97 8.19
C VAL A 89 -6.30 13.17 8.84
N SER A 90 -5.97 12.27 9.78
CA SER A 90 -6.96 11.54 10.59
C SER A 90 -7.92 12.48 11.31
N ALA A 91 -7.40 13.49 12.02
CA ALA A 91 -8.24 14.46 12.73
C ALA A 91 -9.15 15.27 11.79
N ARG A 92 -8.70 15.56 10.56
CA ARG A 92 -9.52 16.23 9.53
C ARG A 92 -10.60 15.29 8.98
N ALA A 93 -10.24 14.04 8.68
CA ALA A 93 -11.15 13.03 8.15
C ALA A 93 -12.27 12.67 9.14
N VAL A 94 -11.96 12.65 10.44
CA VAL A 94 -12.97 12.45 11.50
C VAL A 94 -13.91 13.66 11.64
N LYS A 95 -13.39 14.88 11.48
CA LYS A 95 -14.20 16.11 11.65
C LYS A 95 -15.09 16.44 10.46
N ASN A 96 -14.69 16.09 9.24
CA ASN A 96 -15.38 16.46 8.01
C ASN A 96 -15.59 15.24 7.09
N PRO A 97 -16.49 14.30 7.44
CA PRO A 97 -16.75 13.11 6.65
C PRO A 97 -17.32 13.41 5.26
N ASP A 98 -18.04 14.53 5.09
CA ASP A 98 -18.77 14.86 3.84
C ASP A 98 -17.89 15.29 2.65
N PHE A 99 -16.59 15.51 2.86
CA PHE A 99 -15.70 16.14 1.86
C PHE A 99 -14.93 15.16 0.97
N TYR A 100 -15.06 13.86 1.17
CA TYR A 100 -14.10 12.91 0.62
C TYR A 100 -14.78 11.65 0.03
N TYR A 101 -14.11 10.98 -0.92
CA TYR A 101 -14.62 9.89 -1.77
C TYR A 101 -15.05 8.60 -1.03
N ARG A 102 -15.88 7.76 -1.67
CA ARG A 102 -16.50 6.52 -1.16
C ARG A 102 -15.57 5.42 -0.60
N ASP A 103 -14.26 5.55 -0.76
CA ASP A 103 -13.30 4.46 -0.46
C ASP A 103 -12.51 4.65 0.85
N ILE A 104 -12.85 5.67 1.66
CA ILE A 104 -12.19 5.92 2.95
C ILE A 104 -13.20 5.68 4.09
N VAL A 105 -12.76 4.98 5.12
CA VAL A 105 -13.54 4.74 6.34
C VAL A 105 -13.50 6.01 7.21
N TYR A 106 -14.48 6.90 7.05
CA TYR A 106 -14.57 8.18 7.78
C TYR A 106 -15.03 8.01 9.21
N GLY A 107 -14.63 8.93 10.10
CA GLY A 107 -15.08 8.93 11.50
C GLY A 107 -14.38 7.91 12.41
N HIS A 108 -13.48 7.09 11.85
CA HIS A 108 -12.77 6.04 12.56
C HIS A 108 -11.27 6.36 12.69
N PRO A 109 -10.82 7.06 13.75
CA PRO A 109 -9.40 7.34 13.94
C PRO A 109 -8.51 6.08 14.01
N GLU A 110 -9.09 4.94 14.37
CA GLU A 110 -8.43 3.63 14.50
C GLU A 110 -7.88 3.07 13.18
N VAL A 111 -8.38 3.50 12.01
CA VAL A 111 -7.83 3.08 10.71
C VAL A 111 -6.60 3.89 10.30
N PHE A 112 -6.31 5.00 10.99
CA PHE A 112 -5.18 5.89 10.72
C PHE A 112 -4.00 5.63 11.68
N ILE A 113 -3.79 4.37 12.06
CA ILE A 113 -2.66 3.97 12.90
C ILE A 113 -1.51 3.52 12.02
N VAL A 114 -0.49 4.37 11.89
CA VAL A 114 0.78 4.02 11.25
C VAL A 114 1.50 2.97 12.09
N GLN A 115 1.95 1.89 11.45
CA GLN A 115 2.69 0.84 12.14
C GLN A 115 3.99 1.36 12.76
N PRO A 116 4.38 0.91 13.95
CA PRO A 116 5.65 1.31 14.58
C PRO A 116 6.88 1.05 13.70
N ILE A 117 6.94 -0.10 13.02
CA ILE A 117 8.04 -0.46 12.11
C ILE A 117 8.11 0.50 10.93
N PHE A 118 6.95 0.91 10.41
CA PHE A 118 6.89 1.84 9.28
C PHE A 118 7.60 3.14 9.60
N ARG A 119 7.46 3.62 10.84
CA ARG A 119 8.14 4.84 11.32
C ARG A 119 9.61 4.61 11.65
N ALA A 120 9.98 3.41 12.06
CA ALA A 120 11.28 3.09 12.64
C ALA A 120 12.34 2.72 11.60
N MET A 121 11.93 2.32 10.39
CA MET A 121 12.82 1.77 9.38
C MET A 121 12.36 2.14 7.97
N LEU A 122 13.32 2.32 7.06
CA LEU A 122 13.06 2.50 5.64
C LEU A 122 14.06 1.71 4.78
N ILE A 123 13.62 1.34 3.58
CA ILE A 123 14.45 0.70 2.56
C ILE A 123 14.68 1.71 1.44
N ILE A 124 15.94 1.89 1.01
CA ILE A 124 16.30 2.72 -0.14
C ILE A 124 16.74 1.81 -1.26
N LEU A 125 16.09 1.94 -2.42
CA LEU A 125 16.45 1.22 -3.64
C LEU A 125 17.21 2.17 -4.59
N PRO A 126 18.53 2.03 -4.75
CA PRO A 126 19.30 2.83 -5.69
C PRO A 126 18.94 2.52 -7.16
N SER A 127 19.00 3.51 -8.05
CA SER A 127 18.52 3.42 -9.44
C SER A 127 19.41 2.59 -10.37
N ASP A 128 20.70 2.52 -10.06
CA ASP A 128 21.73 2.16 -11.04
C ASP A 128 21.67 0.69 -11.50
N ASN A 129 21.00 -0.19 -10.76
CA ASN A 129 21.03 -1.64 -11.00
C ASN A 129 19.65 -2.28 -11.24
N PHE A 130 18.60 -1.48 -11.45
CA PHE A 130 17.24 -1.99 -11.42
C PHE A 130 16.56 -1.99 -12.80
N ASN A 131 16.44 -3.17 -13.42
CA ASN A 131 15.62 -3.40 -14.62
C ASN A 131 14.68 -4.61 -14.46
N VAL A 132 13.54 -4.38 -13.82
CA VAL A 132 12.51 -5.42 -13.57
C VAL A 132 11.93 -6.03 -14.84
N THR A 133 11.96 -5.31 -15.97
CA THR A 133 11.43 -5.85 -17.24
C THR A 133 12.25 -7.02 -17.79
N SER A 134 13.51 -7.13 -17.37
CA SER A 134 14.41 -8.23 -17.71
C SER A 134 14.77 -9.13 -16.53
N MET A 135 14.50 -8.69 -15.29
CA MET A 135 14.92 -9.40 -14.09
C MET A 135 13.86 -10.37 -13.57
N GLY A 136 14.26 -11.62 -13.38
CA GLY A 136 13.44 -12.61 -12.66
C GLY A 136 13.31 -12.30 -11.17
N GLY A 137 12.38 -12.96 -10.47
CA GLY A 137 12.17 -12.76 -9.03
C GLY A 137 13.41 -13.05 -8.16
N GLU A 138 14.28 -13.96 -8.59
CA GLU A 138 15.56 -14.25 -7.92
C GLU A 138 16.57 -13.12 -8.09
N GLU A 139 16.64 -12.52 -9.28
CA GLU A 139 17.52 -11.37 -9.56
C GLU A 139 17.04 -10.12 -8.80
N LEU A 140 15.72 -9.93 -8.73
CA LEU A 140 15.10 -8.89 -7.91
C LEU A 140 15.45 -9.06 -6.43
N GLY A 141 15.30 -10.27 -5.89
CA GLY A 141 15.64 -10.56 -4.49
C GLY A 141 17.13 -10.33 -4.17
N SER A 142 18.00 -10.53 -5.15
CA SER A 142 19.47 -10.38 -5.02
C SER A 142 19.95 -8.94 -5.21
N THR A 143 19.04 -7.99 -5.49
CA THR A 143 19.41 -6.57 -5.67
C THR A 143 19.86 -5.97 -4.34
N SER A 144 21.02 -5.32 -4.31
CA SER A 144 21.48 -4.58 -3.13
C SER A 144 20.60 -3.35 -2.86
N VAL A 145 20.23 -3.17 -1.60
CA VAL A 145 19.45 -2.05 -1.08
C VAL A 145 20.12 -1.50 0.17
N TYR A 146 19.75 -0.28 0.55
CA TYR A 146 20.15 0.29 1.84
C TYR A 146 19.00 0.17 2.83
N LEU A 147 19.28 -0.43 3.98
CA LEU A 147 18.37 -0.51 5.10
C LEU A 147 18.75 0.57 6.11
N VAL A 148 17.79 1.42 6.46
CA VAL A 148 18.03 2.59 7.31
C VAL A 148 17.11 2.56 8.53
N LEU A 149 17.66 2.76 9.71
CA LEU A 149 16.91 2.99 10.95
C LEU A 149 16.73 4.49 11.17
N THR A 150 15.49 4.91 11.45
CA THR A 150 15.14 6.32 11.67
C THR A 150 15.39 6.77 13.12
N ASN A 151 15.75 5.83 14.01
CA ASN A 151 15.79 6.00 15.47
C ASN A 151 14.42 6.27 16.13
N CYS A 152 13.32 6.23 15.38
CA CYS A 152 11.99 6.31 15.97
C CYS A 152 11.66 5.02 16.74
N THR A 153 11.52 5.14 18.07
CA THR A 153 11.20 4.01 18.95
C THR A 153 9.74 3.97 19.40
N LEU A 154 8.93 4.94 18.95
CA LEU A 154 7.56 5.13 19.42
C LEU A 154 6.67 3.96 18.99
N GLY A 155 6.19 3.20 19.98
CA GLY A 155 5.25 2.11 19.78
C GLY A 155 5.88 0.77 19.43
N LEU A 156 7.21 0.66 19.36
CA LEU A 156 7.91 -0.61 19.18
C LEU A 156 7.89 -1.42 20.48
N SER A 157 7.76 -2.74 20.36
CA SER A 157 7.87 -3.64 21.51
C SER A 157 9.29 -3.75 22.06
N ALA A 158 10.29 -3.53 21.20
CA ALA A 158 11.71 -3.53 21.53
C ALA A 158 12.51 -2.72 20.50
N PRO A 159 13.69 -2.18 20.85
CA PRO A 159 14.58 -1.54 19.90
C PRO A 159 14.86 -2.42 18.67
N ILE A 160 15.05 -1.78 17.52
CA ILE A 160 15.47 -2.45 16.29
C ILE A 160 16.99 -2.27 16.17
N THR A 161 17.70 -3.38 15.95
CA THR A 161 19.14 -3.41 15.69
C THR A 161 19.41 -4.31 14.49
N PHE A 162 20.56 -4.14 13.85
CA PHE A 162 20.98 -5.01 12.75
C PHE A 162 21.64 -6.31 13.20
N GLU A 163 21.77 -6.54 14.52
CA GLU A 163 22.37 -7.76 15.09
C GLU A 163 21.83 -9.06 14.48
N PRO A 164 20.50 -9.23 14.26
CA PRO A 164 19.95 -10.45 13.70
C PRO A 164 20.31 -10.73 12.23
N ILE A 165 20.85 -9.74 11.52
CA ILE A 165 21.16 -9.83 10.08
C ILE A 165 22.63 -9.50 9.77
N LEU A 166 23.51 -9.44 10.77
CA LEU A 166 24.91 -9.07 10.59
C LEU A 166 25.65 -9.97 9.59
N ASP A 167 25.32 -11.25 9.53
CA ASP A 167 25.89 -12.21 8.58
C ASP A 167 25.45 -11.98 7.13
N LYS A 168 24.42 -11.16 6.92
CA LYS A 168 23.83 -10.80 5.62
C LYS A 168 24.20 -9.39 5.17
N VAL A 169 24.88 -8.61 6.02
CA VAL A 169 25.31 -7.25 5.69
C VAL A 169 26.48 -7.30 4.71
N GLU A 170 26.27 -6.72 3.53
CA GLU A 170 27.30 -6.58 2.49
C GLU A 170 28.28 -5.46 2.85
N ARG A 171 27.77 -4.37 3.43
CA ARG A 171 28.54 -3.19 3.80
C ARG A 171 27.83 -2.38 4.89
N THR A 172 28.58 -1.82 5.82
CA THR A 172 28.09 -0.87 6.82
C THR A 172 28.56 0.54 6.49
N PHE A 173 27.64 1.51 6.51
CA PHE A 173 27.95 2.93 6.32
C PHE A 173 27.90 3.70 7.65
N SER A 174 26.97 3.33 8.52
CA SER A 174 26.86 3.83 9.89
C SER A 174 26.09 2.81 10.75
N ASP A 175 25.96 3.08 12.05
CA ASP A 175 25.18 2.22 12.97
C ASP A 175 23.69 2.14 12.57
N SER A 176 23.19 3.11 11.80
CA SER A 176 21.81 3.18 11.33
C SER A 176 21.64 2.86 9.85
N VAL A 177 22.72 2.64 9.09
CA VAL A 177 22.67 2.40 7.63
C VAL A 177 23.56 1.23 7.22
N VAL A 178 22.93 0.19 6.69
CA VAL A 178 23.61 -1.00 6.16
C VAL A 178 23.15 -1.32 4.74
N GLN A 179 24.02 -1.96 3.98
CA GLN A 179 23.73 -2.53 2.67
C GLN A 179 23.44 -4.02 2.81
N VAL A 180 22.31 -4.45 2.25
CA VAL A 180 21.85 -5.85 2.26
C VAL A 180 21.14 -6.15 0.95
N THR A 181 20.80 -7.42 0.70
CA THR A 181 19.92 -7.76 -0.42
C THR A 181 18.47 -7.34 -0.13
N LEU A 182 17.69 -7.02 -1.16
CA LEU A 182 16.26 -6.72 -1.03
C LEU A 182 15.51 -7.86 -0.34
N LYS A 183 15.86 -9.11 -0.68
CA LYS A 183 15.28 -10.30 -0.04
C LYS A 183 15.51 -10.29 1.46
N ASP A 184 16.74 -10.05 1.91
CA ASP A 184 17.07 -10.03 3.33
C ASP A 184 16.44 -8.85 4.07
N ALA A 185 16.38 -7.67 3.44
CA ALA A 185 15.66 -6.51 3.99
C ALA A 185 14.17 -6.81 4.21
N ILE A 186 13.51 -7.45 3.25
CA ILE A 186 12.09 -7.81 3.34
C ILE A 186 11.87 -8.92 4.38
N ILE A 187 12.75 -9.92 4.45
CA ILE A 187 12.69 -10.96 5.48
C ILE A 187 12.83 -10.33 6.87
N PHE A 188 13.79 -9.43 7.05
CA PHE A 188 13.98 -8.70 8.30
C PHE A 188 12.75 -7.88 8.70
N ALA A 189 12.15 -7.14 7.75
CA ALA A 189 10.92 -6.40 7.98
C ALA A 189 9.75 -7.31 8.37
N LYS A 190 9.63 -8.50 7.76
CA LYS A 190 8.63 -9.51 8.11
C LYS A 190 8.83 -10.07 9.52
N ASP A 191 10.07 -10.34 9.91
CA ASP A 191 10.37 -10.86 11.24
C ASP A 191 10.06 -9.83 12.33
N LEU A 192 10.33 -8.55 12.05
CA LEU A 192 9.89 -7.44 12.91
C LEU A 192 8.36 -7.35 12.95
N ASP A 193 7.67 -7.44 11.82
CA ASP A 193 6.19 -7.41 11.74
C ASP A 193 5.56 -8.51 12.59
N HIS A 194 6.08 -9.74 12.49
CA HIS A 194 5.64 -10.86 13.31
C HIS A 194 5.87 -10.61 14.80
N ARG A 195 7.02 -10.02 15.17
CA ARG A 195 7.33 -9.68 16.56
C ARG A 195 6.33 -8.69 17.13
N GLU A 196 6.04 -7.60 16.42
CA GLU A 196 5.09 -6.58 16.87
C GLU A 196 3.65 -7.13 16.89
N ASN A 197 3.26 -7.89 15.86
CA ASN A 197 1.95 -8.52 15.77
C ASN A 197 1.72 -9.57 16.88
N ALA A 198 2.77 -10.25 17.36
CA ALA A 198 2.65 -11.20 18.47
C ALA A 198 2.31 -10.51 19.80
N ILE A 199 2.64 -9.23 19.94
CA ILE A 199 2.48 -8.46 21.19
C ILE A 199 1.22 -7.59 21.14
N TYR A 200 1.03 -6.86 20.04
CA TYR A 200 -0.05 -5.89 19.89
C TYR A 200 -1.22 -6.39 19.03
N GLY A 201 -1.03 -7.50 18.32
CA GLY A 201 -1.91 -7.90 17.24
C GLY A 201 -1.72 -7.04 15.98
N PRO A 202 -2.45 -7.36 14.91
CA PRO A 202 -2.39 -6.60 13.66
C PRO A 202 -2.90 -5.17 13.83
N LEU A 203 -2.07 -4.18 13.45
CA LEU A 203 -2.43 -2.74 13.41
C LEU A 203 -2.49 -2.17 11.99
N PRO A 204 -3.55 -1.47 11.58
CA PRO A 204 -4.88 -1.37 12.20
C PRO A 204 -5.58 -2.73 12.34
N ASN A 205 -6.50 -2.86 13.30
CA ASN A 205 -7.22 -4.12 13.56
C ASN A 205 -8.09 -4.52 12.35
N PRO A 206 -7.80 -5.64 11.67
CA PRO A 206 -8.53 -6.08 10.49
C PRO A 206 -10.02 -6.31 10.75
N ALA A 207 -10.38 -6.84 11.93
CA ALA A 207 -11.78 -7.14 12.25
C ALA A 207 -12.65 -5.88 12.40
N LYS A 208 -12.05 -4.77 12.86
CA LYS A 208 -12.73 -3.48 12.90
C LYS A 208 -12.87 -2.89 11.49
N MET A 209 -11.81 -2.99 10.69
CA MET A 209 -11.87 -2.57 9.29
C MET A 209 -12.93 -3.37 8.52
N ASP A 210 -13.05 -4.67 8.75
CA ASP A 210 -14.08 -5.54 8.18
C ASP A 210 -15.50 -5.06 8.50
N GLN A 211 -15.75 -4.79 9.78
CA GLN A 211 -17.06 -4.34 10.24
C GLN A 211 -17.40 -2.96 9.66
N GLU A 212 -16.43 -2.05 9.62
CA GLU A 212 -16.64 -0.65 9.21
C GLU A 212 -16.68 -0.49 7.70
N LEU A 213 -15.86 -1.23 6.94
CA LEU A 213 -15.98 -1.32 5.47
C LEU A 213 -17.33 -1.95 5.11
N TYR A 214 -17.76 -3.00 5.82
CA TYR A 214 -19.10 -3.54 5.64
C TYR A 214 -20.18 -2.48 5.92
N GLU A 215 -20.10 -1.74 7.02
CA GLU A 215 -21.05 -0.67 7.37
C GLU A 215 -20.99 0.55 6.42
N THR A 216 -19.84 0.82 5.78
CA THR A 216 -19.65 1.96 4.84
C THR A 216 -20.02 1.61 3.40
N TYR A 217 -19.69 0.39 2.92
CA TYR A 217 -20.04 -0.08 1.57
C TYR A 217 -21.47 -0.59 1.47
N VAL A 218 -22.04 -1.04 2.59
CA VAL A 218 -23.48 -1.27 2.72
C VAL A 218 -24.10 0.10 2.99
N ASP A 219 -24.45 0.82 1.93
CA ASP A 219 -25.49 1.87 2.00
C ASP A 219 -26.66 1.35 2.88
N GLN A 220 -27.53 2.21 3.41
CA GLN A 220 -28.72 1.73 4.17
C GLN A 220 -29.53 0.63 3.44
N ASP A 221 -29.35 0.50 2.11
CA ASP A 221 -29.90 -0.54 1.24
C ASP A 221 -28.91 -1.60 0.69
N GLY A 222 -27.64 -1.64 1.11
CA GLY A 222 -26.65 -2.68 0.77
C GLY A 222 -26.48 -2.99 -0.72
N SER A 223 -26.89 -2.08 -1.60
CA SER A 223 -27.13 -2.35 -3.02
C SER A 223 -25.84 -2.61 -3.78
N LEU A 224 -24.75 -1.88 -3.47
CA LEU A 224 -23.48 -1.99 -4.17
C LEU A 224 -22.77 -3.33 -3.89
N VAL A 225 -22.74 -3.74 -2.61
CA VAL A 225 -22.20 -5.05 -2.21
C VAL A 225 -23.05 -6.18 -2.77
N ARG A 226 -24.40 -6.05 -2.79
CA ARG A 226 -25.29 -7.00 -3.45
C ARG A 226 -25.03 -7.10 -4.95
N GLU A 227 -24.81 -5.97 -5.62
CA GLU A 227 -24.53 -5.90 -7.07
C GLU A 227 -23.19 -6.59 -7.39
N MET A 228 -22.13 -6.29 -6.63
CA MET A 228 -20.81 -6.91 -6.78
C MET A 228 -20.84 -8.41 -6.45
N ALA A 229 -21.51 -8.80 -5.36
CA ALA A 229 -21.64 -10.20 -4.95
C ALA A 229 -22.47 -11.04 -5.93
N LYS A 230 -23.49 -10.44 -6.57
CA LYS A 230 -24.21 -11.05 -7.71
C LYS A 230 -23.31 -11.21 -8.93
N ARG A 231 -22.50 -10.19 -9.27
CA ARG A 231 -21.54 -10.26 -10.38
C ARG A 231 -20.47 -11.32 -10.19
N MET A 232 -20.02 -11.56 -8.94
CA MET A 232 -19.00 -12.55 -8.61
C MET A 232 -19.52 -13.99 -8.42
N GLY A 233 -20.83 -14.23 -8.50
CA GLY A 233 -21.39 -15.58 -8.59
C GLY A 233 -22.52 -15.89 -7.61
N ASP A 234 -23.59 -15.08 -7.63
CA ASP A 234 -24.86 -15.38 -6.94
C ASP A 234 -24.69 -15.67 -5.44
N ILE A 235 -23.99 -14.78 -4.74
CA ILE A 235 -24.00 -14.77 -3.28
C ILE A 235 -25.28 -14.03 -2.82
N ASP A 236 -26.36 -14.79 -2.68
CA ASP A 236 -27.65 -14.28 -2.15
C ASP A 236 -27.57 -13.92 -0.65
N ASP A 237 -26.61 -14.53 0.06
CA ASP A 237 -26.44 -14.37 1.51
C ASP A 237 -25.17 -13.57 1.82
N LEU A 238 -25.34 -12.26 2.04
CA LEU A 238 -24.27 -11.35 2.42
C LEU A 238 -23.61 -11.68 3.77
N SER A 239 -24.22 -12.54 4.60
CA SER A 239 -23.63 -12.93 5.88
C SER A 239 -22.36 -13.76 5.69
N CYS A 240 -22.16 -14.38 4.52
CA CYS A 240 -20.93 -15.12 4.21
C CYS A 240 -19.76 -14.23 3.77
N LEU A 241 -19.98 -12.92 3.58
CA LEU A 241 -18.93 -11.94 3.30
C LEU A 241 -18.34 -11.33 4.58
N LYS A 242 -18.67 -11.87 5.76
CA LYS A 242 -18.07 -11.47 7.02
C LYS A 242 -16.82 -12.31 7.32
N GLY A 243 -15.72 -11.63 7.62
CA GLY A 243 -14.45 -12.25 7.99
C GLY A 243 -13.53 -12.54 6.79
N PRO A 244 -12.36 -13.16 7.03
CA PRO A 244 -11.27 -13.30 6.05
C PRO A 244 -11.73 -13.94 4.73
N SER A 245 -11.34 -13.34 3.60
CA SER A 245 -11.77 -13.74 2.26
C SER A 245 -11.39 -15.17 1.87
N SER A 246 -10.40 -15.75 2.55
CA SER A 246 -10.04 -17.17 2.44
C SER A 246 -11.21 -18.11 2.78
N GLY A 247 -12.17 -17.68 3.60
CA GLY A 247 -13.40 -18.42 3.90
C GLY A 247 -14.43 -18.43 2.76
N TRP A 248 -14.37 -17.47 1.84
CA TRP A 248 -15.40 -17.28 0.81
C TRP A 248 -15.23 -18.26 -0.37
N VAL A 249 -14.01 -18.76 -0.57
CA VAL A 249 -13.61 -19.63 -1.70
C VAL A 249 -13.82 -21.12 -1.42
N THR A 250 -14.19 -21.51 -0.20
CA THR A 250 -14.37 -22.93 0.17
C THR A 250 -15.66 -23.57 -0.37
N ARG A 251 -16.50 -22.84 -1.09
CA ARG A 251 -17.62 -23.44 -1.84
C ARG A 251 -17.08 -24.00 -3.16
N PRO A 252 -17.39 -25.28 -3.51
CA PRO A 252 -17.00 -25.81 -4.81
C PRO A 252 -17.53 -24.89 -5.90
N SER A 253 -16.62 -24.39 -6.75
CA SER A 253 -16.95 -23.45 -7.81
C SER A 253 -18.08 -24.04 -8.66
N LYS A 254 -19.25 -23.41 -8.65
CA LYS A 254 -20.37 -23.79 -9.52
C LYS A 254 -20.03 -23.62 -11.01
N TYR A 255 -18.98 -22.87 -11.31
CA TYR A 255 -18.52 -22.60 -12.66
C TYR A 255 -17.54 -23.66 -13.12
N THR A 256 -17.83 -24.26 -14.27
CA THR A 256 -16.87 -25.01 -15.04
C THR A 256 -15.76 -24.07 -15.54
N ARG A 257 -14.56 -24.60 -15.78
CA ARG A 257 -13.40 -23.83 -16.28
C ARG A 257 -13.74 -22.93 -17.50
N LYS A 258 -14.60 -23.43 -18.41
CA LYS A 258 -15.06 -22.67 -19.58
C LYS A 258 -15.93 -21.46 -19.21
N GLU A 259 -16.73 -21.57 -18.16
CA GLU A 259 -17.61 -20.48 -17.72
C GLU A 259 -16.83 -19.39 -16.98
N ALA A 260 -15.76 -19.77 -16.27
CA ALA A 260 -14.81 -18.83 -15.66
C ALA A 260 -14.02 -18.05 -16.73
N GLU A 261 -13.49 -18.75 -17.75
CA GLU A 261 -12.80 -18.12 -18.89
C GLU A 261 -13.73 -17.12 -19.63
N ALA A 262 -14.99 -17.49 -19.85
CA ALA A 262 -15.99 -16.62 -20.48
C ALA A 262 -16.46 -15.45 -19.60
N ALA A 263 -16.27 -15.51 -18.28
CA ALA A 263 -16.55 -14.39 -17.37
C ALA A 263 -15.40 -13.37 -17.39
N ILE A 264 -14.15 -13.85 -17.38
CA ILE A 264 -12.94 -13.03 -17.51
C ILE A 264 -12.96 -12.25 -18.84
N ASP A 265 -13.34 -12.90 -19.95
CA ASP A 265 -13.45 -12.24 -21.25
C ASP A 265 -14.58 -11.18 -21.31
N ARG A 266 -15.66 -11.37 -20.55
CA ARG A 266 -16.75 -10.38 -20.45
C ARG A 266 -16.33 -9.17 -19.62
N GLU A 267 -15.63 -9.40 -18.51
CA GLU A 267 -15.11 -8.34 -17.65
C GLU A 267 -14.07 -7.49 -18.39
N ALA A 268 -13.13 -8.12 -19.11
CA ALA A 268 -12.15 -7.42 -19.94
C ALA A 268 -12.80 -6.58 -21.06
N ASN A 269 -13.91 -7.04 -21.64
CA ASN A 269 -14.67 -6.27 -22.62
C ASN A 269 -15.44 -5.09 -21.99
N GLN A 270 -15.94 -5.26 -20.77
CA GLN A 270 -16.64 -4.21 -20.05
C GLN A 270 -15.70 -3.08 -19.62
N ASP A 271 -14.49 -3.42 -19.16
CA ASP A 271 -13.44 -2.44 -18.83
C ASP A 271 -13.00 -1.63 -20.06
N ARG A 272 -12.89 -2.27 -21.23
CA ARG A 272 -12.60 -1.58 -22.50
C ARG A 272 -13.72 -0.63 -22.90
N LEU A 273 -14.97 -1.00 -22.66
CA LEU A 273 -16.13 -0.16 -22.95
C LEU A 273 -16.19 1.06 -22.01
N GLU A 274 -15.96 0.85 -20.71
CA GLU A 274 -15.89 1.93 -19.72
C GLU A 274 -14.75 2.91 -20.00
N LEU A 275 -13.57 2.40 -20.39
CA LEU A 275 -12.44 3.23 -20.78
C LEU A 275 -12.76 4.09 -22.02
N ALA A 276 -13.43 3.51 -23.02
CA ALA A 276 -13.84 4.22 -24.23
C ALA A 276 -14.88 5.31 -23.93
N ILE A 277 -15.85 5.03 -23.06
CA ILE A 277 -16.85 6.02 -22.62
C ILE A 277 -16.13 7.15 -21.86
N ARG A 278 -15.22 6.84 -20.94
CA ARG A 278 -14.49 7.85 -20.18
C ARG A 278 -13.61 8.73 -21.08
N GLN A 279 -12.91 8.15 -22.04
CA GLN A 279 -12.12 8.91 -23.01
C GLN A 279 -12.98 9.85 -23.86
N ARG A 280 -14.18 9.41 -24.24
CA ARG A 280 -15.14 10.25 -24.96
C ARG A 280 -15.61 11.43 -24.10
N TRP A 281 -15.96 11.18 -22.84
CA TRP A 281 -16.35 12.24 -21.90
C TRP A 281 -15.23 13.26 -21.66
N ILE A 282 -13.98 12.82 -21.48
CA ILE A 282 -12.82 13.73 -21.34
C ILE A 282 -12.67 14.59 -22.59
N LYS A 283 -12.80 14.00 -23.77
CA LYS A 283 -12.69 14.73 -25.04
C LYS A 283 -13.78 15.79 -25.20
N GLU A 284 -15.02 15.45 -24.84
CA GLU A 284 -16.19 16.36 -24.86
C GLU A 284 -16.10 17.46 -23.80
N TYR A 285 -15.46 17.19 -22.65
CA TYR A 285 -15.24 18.19 -21.60
C TYR A 285 -14.15 19.20 -21.98
N VAL A 286 -13.03 18.73 -22.52
CA VAL A 286 -11.92 19.58 -23.00
C VAL A 286 -12.37 20.47 -24.17
N THR A 287 -13.23 19.97 -25.07
CA THR A 287 -13.76 20.81 -26.16
C THR A 287 -14.77 21.86 -25.71
N ARG A 288 -15.36 21.72 -24.52
CA ARG A 288 -16.24 22.73 -23.93
C ARG A 288 -15.46 23.86 -23.25
N GLU A 289 -14.36 23.55 -22.57
CA GLU A 289 -13.48 24.57 -21.98
C GLU A 289 -12.71 25.39 -23.02
N GLU A 290 -12.50 24.88 -24.23
CA GLU A 290 -11.89 25.64 -25.33
C GLU A 290 -12.87 26.58 -26.07
N GLN A 291 -14.17 26.53 -25.74
CA GLN A 291 -15.21 27.36 -26.36
C GLN A 291 -15.77 28.46 -25.43
N ASP A 292 -15.39 28.45 -24.16
CA ASP A 292 -15.65 29.51 -23.16
C ASP A 292 -14.41 30.39 -22.94
#